data_AF-A0A162BGS8-F1
#
_entry.id   AF-A0A162BGS8-F1
#
_cell.length_a   1.000
_cell.length_b   1.000
_cell.length_c   1.000
_cell.angle_alpha   90.00
_cell.angle_beta   90.00
_cell.angle_gamma   90.00
#
_symmetry.space_group_name_H-M   'P 1'
#
loop_
_entity.id
_entity.type
_entity.pdbx_description
1 polymer ?
#
loop_
_entity_poly.entity_id
_entity_poly.type
_entity_poly.pdbx_seq_one_letter_code
_entity_poly.pdbx_strand_id
1 'polypeptide(L)'
;MRGIGVACRLLVLIDPGTWLESWLPFLQTPIGAVLFVPLYAVWVTLLLPGVWASMLAGALFGTGLGSLLVFVGACLGAEASFLLGRYWLRNWARRRLAVVPKLQAVEKAVSREGLKLVLLTRLSPAFPFSVLNLAYGLSEVSLRDYSIGLIGILPGTILFCGFGALAGDVARFGDVLSGQADPATWTLRIVGVLATVVVVWLVGLAAKRALQDSEPSS
;
A
#
# COMPACT_ATOMS: atom_id res chain seq x y z
N MET A 1 -17.50 38.62 28.85
CA MET A 1 -16.42 38.51 27.84
C MET A 1 -15.36 37.42 28.15
N ARG A 2 -15.63 36.41 29.00
CA ARG A 2 -14.68 35.31 29.31
C ARG A 2 -14.93 33.98 28.55
N GLY A 3 -16.07 33.83 27.87
CA GLY A 3 -16.45 32.57 27.20
C GLY A 3 -15.87 32.36 25.79
N ILE A 4 -15.55 33.43 25.07
CA ILE A 4 -15.10 33.36 23.66
C ILE A 4 -13.63 32.88 23.56
N GLY A 5 -12.78 33.26 24.53
CA GLY A 5 -11.36 32.87 24.55
C GLY A 5 -11.10 31.40 24.92
N VAL A 6 -12.06 30.73 25.55
CA VAL A 6 -11.96 29.29 25.89
C VAL A 6 -12.45 28.44 24.72
N ALA A 7 -13.53 28.86 24.03
CA ALA A 7 -14.01 28.22 22.82
C ALA A 7 -12.99 28.28 21.67
N CYS A 8 -12.32 29.42 21.47
CA CYS A 8 -11.20 29.51 20.51
C CYS A 8 -10.00 28.64 20.89
N ARG A 9 -9.67 28.50 22.18
CA ARG A 9 -8.57 27.62 22.63
C ARG A 9 -8.92 26.13 22.49
N LEU A 10 -10.17 25.75 22.71
CA LEU A 10 -10.65 24.38 22.50
C LEU A 10 -10.75 24.02 21.02
N LEU A 11 -11.12 24.97 20.14
CA LEU A 11 -11.12 24.75 18.70
C LEU A 11 -9.70 24.60 18.12
N VAL A 12 -8.71 25.29 18.67
CA VAL A 12 -7.28 25.13 18.28
C VAL A 12 -6.70 23.79 18.75
N LEU A 13 -7.21 23.22 19.86
CA LEU A 13 -6.81 21.90 20.37
C LEU A 13 -7.41 20.73 19.58
N ILE A 14 -8.48 20.98 18.80
CA ILE A 14 -9.16 20.00 17.93
C ILE A 14 -9.00 20.44 16.46
N ASP A 15 -7.91 21.14 16.14
CA ASP A 15 -7.52 21.34 14.74
C ASP A 15 -6.57 20.20 14.36
N PRO A 16 -6.94 19.29 13.43
CA PRO A 16 -6.05 18.24 12.96
C PRO A 16 -4.69 18.77 12.49
N GLY A 17 -4.63 20.02 12.01
CA GLY A 17 -3.39 20.65 11.56
C GLY A 17 -2.36 20.85 12.66
N THR A 18 -2.77 21.30 13.86
CA THR A 18 -1.86 21.63 14.96
C THR A 18 -1.24 20.40 15.61
N TRP A 19 -2.01 19.30 15.68
CA TRP A 19 -1.51 18.00 16.11
C TRP A 19 -0.51 17.43 15.09
N LEU A 20 -0.85 17.47 13.80
CA LEU A 20 0.01 16.92 12.76
C LEU A 20 1.38 17.62 12.72
N GLU A 21 1.40 18.96 12.80
CA GLU A 21 2.64 19.74 12.84
C GLU A 21 3.54 19.39 14.03
N SER A 22 2.93 19.02 15.17
CA SER A 22 3.68 18.64 16.38
C SER A 22 4.36 17.28 16.26
N TRP A 23 3.73 16.32 15.56
CA TRP A 23 4.24 14.95 15.40
C TRP A 23 5.08 14.75 14.13
N LEU A 24 4.91 15.61 13.12
CA LEU A 24 5.60 15.50 11.84
C LEU A 24 7.13 15.44 11.97
N PRO A 25 7.80 16.28 12.80
CA PRO A 25 9.25 16.20 12.97
C PRO A 25 9.70 14.86 13.54
N PHE A 26 8.94 14.31 14.49
CA PHE A 26 9.22 13.00 15.08
C PHE A 26 9.06 11.87 14.05
N LEU A 27 7.99 11.91 13.25
CA LEU A 27 7.73 10.89 12.23
C LEU A 27 8.82 10.84 11.15
N GLN A 28 9.44 11.98 10.82
CA GLN A 28 10.51 12.08 9.83
C GLN A 28 11.90 11.69 10.38
N THR A 29 12.02 11.41 11.69
CA THR A 29 13.28 10.90 12.25
C THR A 29 13.57 9.45 11.78
N PRO A 30 14.83 8.99 11.86
CA PRO A 30 15.16 7.58 11.64
C PRO A 30 14.36 6.63 12.54
N ILE A 31 14.04 7.05 13.77
CA ILE A 31 13.21 6.27 14.70
C ILE A 31 11.77 6.18 14.17
N GLY A 32 11.21 7.30 13.71
CA GLY A 32 9.89 7.34 13.08
C GLY A 32 9.80 6.42 11.86
N ALA A 33 10.84 6.42 11.01
CA ALA A 33 10.94 5.51 9.87
C ALA A 33 10.97 4.02 10.29
N VAL A 34 11.75 3.67 11.31
CA VAL A 34 11.80 2.29 11.84
C VAL A 34 10.46 1.87 12.45
N LEU A 35 9.79 2.76 13.19
CA LEU A 35 8.48 2.50 13.78
C LEU A 35 7.37 2.41 12.73
N PHE A 36 7.55 3.05 11.57
CA PHE A 36 6.59 2.96 10.47
C PHE A 36 6.39 1.52 9.98
N VAL A 37 7.45 0.71 9.92
CA VAL A 37 7.41 -0.67 9.43
C VAL A 37 6.45 -1.58 10.23
N PRO A 38 6.58 -1.73 11.57
CA PRO A 38 5.65 -2.54 12.34
C PRO A 38 4.24 -1.94 12.38
N LEU A 39 4.09 -0.61 12.37
CA LEU A 39 2.78 0.03 12.27
C LEU A 39 2.08 -0.29 10.95
N TYR A 40 2.81 -0.27 9.84
CA TYR A 40 2.30 -0.65 8.52
C TYR A 40 1.95 -2.15 8.48
N ALA A 41 2.77 -3.01 9.08
CA ALA A 41 2.49 -4.43 9.19
C ALA A 41 1.17 -4.67 9.95
N VAL A 42 0.95 -3.99 11.08
CA VAL A 42 -0.32 -4.03 11.81
C VAL A 42 -1.46 -3.49 10.96
N TRP A 43 -1.28 -2.37 10.25
CA TRP A 43 -2.28 -1.78 9.35
C TRP A 43 -2.77 -2.79 8.30
N VAL A 44 -1.84 -3.47 7.63
CA VAL A 44 -2.14 -4.54 6.66
C VAL A 44 -2.83 -5.71 7.34
N THR A 45 -2.35 -6.11 8.52
CA THR A 45 -2.91 -7.24 9.29
C THR A 45 -4.37 -7.01 9.66
N LEU A 46 -4.73 -5.75 9.97
CA LEU A 46 -6.10 -5.29 10.23
C LEU A 46 -6.95 -5.13 8.97
N LEU A 47 -6.42 -5.52 7.81
CA LEU A 47 -7.09 -5.49 6.51
C LEU A 47 -7.44 -4.09 6.01
N LEU A 48 -6.74 -3.09 6.51
CA LEU A 48 -6.93 -1.71 6.08
C LEU A 48 -6.34 -1.51 4.68
N PRO A 49 -6.89 -0.57 3.87
CA PRO A 49 -6.36 -0.30 2.53
C PRO A 49 -4.93 0.22 2.58
N GLY A 50 -3.99 -0.47 1.93
CA GLY A 50 -2.57 -0.08 1.91
C GLY A 50 -2.27 1.18 1.10
N VAL A 51 -3.16 1.58 0.18
CA VAL A 51 -2.98 2.77 -0.69
C VAL A 51 -2.72 4.03 0.15
N TRP A 52 -3.55 4.28 1.16
CA TRP A 52 -3.44 5.47 2.01
C TRP A 52 -2.14 5.50 2.80
N ALA A 53 -1.78 4.37 3.42
CA ALA A 53 -0.54 4.27 4.18
C ALA A 53 0.71 4.37 3.28
N SER A 54 0.63 3.87 2.03
CA SER A 54 1.72 3.99 1.04
C SER A 54 1.93 5.44 0.59
N MET A 55 0.83 6.15 0.30
CA MET A 55 0.90 7.58 -0.03
C MET A 55 1.41 8.40 1.16
N LEU A 56 1.00 8.08 2.38
CA LEU A 56 1.53 8.71 3.59
C LEU A 56 3.05 8.48 3.73
N ALA A 57 3.53 7.25 3.51
CA ALA A 57 4.96 6.96 3.53
C ALA A 57 5.73 7.77 2.48
N GLY A 58 5.17 7.90 1.28
CA GLY A 58 5.71 8.74 0.22
C GLY A 58 5.81 10.21 0.62
N ALA A 59 4.76 10.76 1.23
CA ALA A 59 4.73 12.14 1.70
C ALA A 59 5.73 12.39 2.85
N LEU A 60 5.94 11.42 3.73
CA LEU A 60 6.83 11.54 4.89
C LEU A 60 8.31 11.30 4.55
N PHE A 61 8.60 10.28 3.73
CA PHE A 61 9.96 9.76 3.53
C PHE A 61 10.44 9.84 2.07
N GLY A 62 9.61 10.37 1.17
CA GLY A 62 9.86 10.41 -0.26
C GLY A 62 9.65 9.06 -0.95
N THR A 63 9.74 9.05 -2.28
CA THR A 63 9.44 7.85 -3.10
C THR A 63 10.36 6.68 -2.75
N GLY A 64 11.68 6.88 -2.67
CA GLY A 64 12.64 5.79 -2.48
C GLY A 64 12.54 5.12 -1.11
N LEU A 65 12.83 5.87 -0.04
CA LEU A 65 12.80 5.35 1.33
C LEU A 65 11.37 4.94 1.73
N GLY A 66 10.35 5.74 1.38
CA GLY A 66 8.95 5.39 1.62
C GLY A 66 8.57 4.04 1.01
N SER A 67 8.99 3.78 -0.24
CA SER A 67 8.74 2.50 -0.90
C SER A 67 9.42 1.33 -0.20
N LEU A 68 10.66 1.51 0.26
CA LEU A 68 11.38 0.47 0.99
C LEU A 68 10.70 0.13 2.31
N LEU A 69 10.34 1.14 3.11
CA LEU A 69 9.65 0.96 4.39
C LEU A 69 8.29 0.30 4.20
N VAL A 70 7.52 0.75 3.21
CA VAL A 70 6.22 0.16 2.84
C VAL A 70 6.40 -1.28 2.38
N PHE A 71 7.38 -1.58 1.53
CA PHE A 71 7.60 -2.95 1.06
C PHE A 71 7.88 -3.91 2.20
N VAL A 72 8.81 -3.56 3.11
CA VAL A 72 9.12 -4.40 4.27
C VAL A 72 7.91 -4.56 5.19
N GLY A 73 7.23 -3.46 5.53
CA GLY A 73 6.03 -3.50 6.38
C GLY A 73 4.89 -4.28 5.73
N ALA A 74 4.69 -4.12 4.43
CA ALA A 74 3.69 -4.84 3.66
C ALA A 74 3.97 -6.33 3.64
N CYS A 75 5.24 -6.74 3.48
CA CYS A 75 5.60 -8.15 3.52
C CYS A 75 5.28 -8.78 4.87
N LEU A 76 5.74 -8.16 5.96
CA LEU A 76 5.48 -8.62 7.33
C LEU A 76 3.97 -8.72 7.63
N GLY A 77 3.21 -7.67 7.30
CA GLY A 77 1.77 -7.66 7.53
C GLY A 77 1.02 -8.66 6.64
N ALA A 78 1.47 -8.85 5.39
CA ALA A 78 0.85 -9.78 4.47
C ALA A 78 1.10 -11.23 4.89
N GLU A 79 2.28 -11.56 5.38
CA GLU A 79 2.61 -12.86 5.97
C GLU A 79 1.82 -13.10 7.25
N ALA A 80 1.70 -12.09 8.12
CA ALA A 80 0.87 -12.17 9.32
C ALA A 80 -0.60 -12.44 8.97
N SER A 81 -1.20 -11.67 8.04
CA SER A 81 -2.57 -11.93 7.55
C SER A 81 -2.73 -13.33 6.97
N PHE A 82 -1.75 -13.78 6.19
CA PHE A 82 -1.77 -15.12 5.59
C PHE A 82 -1.77 -16.22 6.65
N LEU A 83 -0.88 -16.14 7.63
CA LEU A 83 -0.78 -17.10 8.73
C LEU A 83 -2.02 -17.06 9.63
N LEU A 84 -2.55 -15.87 9.91
CA LEU A 84 -3.83 -15.69 10.61
C LEU A 84 -4.98 -16.37 9.88
N GLY A 85 -5.10 -16.15 8.57
CA GLY A 85 -6.10 -16.83 7.74
C GLY A 85 -5.95 -18.35 7.75
N ARG A 86 -4.70 -18.84 7.72
CA ARG A 86 -4.38 -20.27 7.67
C ARG A 86 -4.69 -21.03 8.96
N TYR A 87 -4.26 -20.50 10.10
CA TYR A 87 -4.25 -21.26 11.35
C TYR A 87 -5.33 -20.82 12.34
N TRP A 88 -5.56 -19.51 12.52
CA TRP A 88 -6.42 -19.00 13.61
C TRP A 88 -7.82 -18.57 13.16
N LEU A 89 -7.91 -17.92 11.99
CA LEU A 89 -9.12 -17.25 11.51
C LEU A 89 -9.75 -17.95 10.30
N ARG A 90 -9.46 -19.24 10.09
CA ARG A 90 -9.87 -19.98 8.89
C ARG A 90 -11.37 -19.84 8.56
N ASN A 91 -12.22 -20.07 9.56
CA ASN A 91 -13.68 -19.97 9.40
C ASN A 91 -14.17 -18.55 9.12
N TRP A 92 -13.57 -17.55 9.80
CA TRP A 92 -13.91 -16.15 9.62
C TRP A 92 -13.47 -15.64 8.24
N ALA A 93 -12.24 -15.97 7.83
CA ALA A 93 -11.70 -15.65 6.52
C ALA A 93 -12.56 -16.25 5.41
N ARG A 94 -13.01 -17.50 5.56
CA ARG A 94 -13.87 -18.18 4.58
C ARG A 94 -15.21 -17.44 4.39
N ARG A 95 -15.83 -16.98 5.47
CA ARG A 95 -17.06 -16.16 5.42
C ARG A 95 -16.81 -14.81 4.75
N ARG A 96 -15.70 -14.14 5.05
CA ARG A 96 -15.32 -12.86 4.44
C ARG A 96 -15.00 -12.98 2.95
N LEU A 97 -14.45 -14.11 2.52
CA LEU A 97 -14.15 -14.37 1.11
C LEU A 97 -15.40 -14.79 0.33
N ALA A 98 -16.38 -15.43 0.98
CA ALA A 98 -17.61 -15.84 0.34
C ALA A 98 -18.45 -14.69 -0.22
N VAL A 99 -18.28 -13.47 0.30
CA VAL A 99 -18.95 -12.27 -0.23
C VAL A 99 -18.21 -11.64 -1.42
N VAL A 100 -17.04 -12.17 -1.81
CA VAL A 100 -16.24 -11.66 -2.94
C VAL A 100 -16.00 -12.80 -3.95
N PRO A 101 -16.87 -12.98 -4.97
CA PRO A 101 -16.81 -14.11 -5.90
C PRO A 101 -15.45 -14.28 -6.59
N LYS A 102 -14.80 -13.17 -6.94
CA LYS A 102 -13.46 -13.17 -7.56
C LYS A 102 -12.38 -13.79 -6.65
N LEU A 103 -12.53 -13.71 -5.33
CA LEU A 103 -11.57 -14.27 -4.38
C LEU A 103 -11.85 -15.74 -4.06
N GLN A 104 -13.09 -16.19 -4.19
CA GLN A 104 -13.39 -17.63 -4.20
C GLN A 104 -12.75 -18.34 -5.40
N ALA A 105 -12.66 -17.64 -6.53
CA ALA A 105 -11.93 -18.14 -7.68
C ALA A 105 -10.44 -18.32 -7.33
N VAL A 106 -9.81 -17.41 -6.59
CA VAL A 106 -8.40 -17.55 -6.14
C VAL A 106 -8.23 -18.74 -5.19
N GLU A 107 -9.15 -18.97 -4.24
CA GLU A 107 -9.12 -20.16 -3.36
C GLU A 107 -9.15 -21.46 -4.17
N LYS A 108 -9.96 -21.51 -5.25
CA LYS A 108 -10.14 -22.69 -6.11
C LYS A 108 -9.10 -22.82 -7.23
N ALA A 109 -8.56 -21.71 -7.71
CA ALA A 109 -7.64 -21.63 -8.85
C ALA A 109 -6.18 -21.88 -8.44
N VAL A 110 -5.92 -22.33 -7.21
CA VAL A 110 -4.59 -22.80 -6.84
C VAL A 110 -4.24 -24.01 -7.70
N SER A 111 -3.38 -23.75 -8.68
CA SER A 111 -2.71 -24.77 -9.47
C SER A 111 -1.41 -25.18 -8.77
N ARG A 112 -0.66 -26.10 -9.39
CA ARG A 112 0.70 -26.46 -8.96
C ARG A 112 1.69 -25.28 -8.99
N GLU A 113 1.29 -24.11 -9.49
CA GLU A 113 2.14 -22.92 -9.67
C GLU A 113 1.73 -21.77 -8.73
N GLY A 114 1.72 -22.02 -7.41
CA GLY A 114 1.31 -21.03 -6.40
C GLY A 114 2.07 -19.69 -6.47
N LEU A 115 3.38 -19.72 -6.79
CA LEU A 115 4.19 -18.51 -6.97
C LEU A 115 3.67 -17.64 -8.12
N LYS A 116 3.34 -18.26 -9.26
CA LYS A 116 2.84 -17.55 -10.44
C LYS A 116 1.47 -16.93 -10.17
N LEU A 117 0.60 -17.65 -9.48
CA LEU A 117 -0.70 -17.13 -9.04
C LEU A 117 -0.53 -15.87 -8.18
N VAL A 118 0.35 -15.92 -7.17
CA VAL A 118 0.64 -14.77 -6.31
C VAL A 118 1.20 -13.61 -7.13
N LEU A 119 2.21 -13.82 -7.97
CA LEU A 119 2.80 -12.75 -8.78
C LEU A 119 1.76 -12.09 -9.70
N LEU A 120 1.02 -12.87 -10.48
CA LEU A 120 0.06 -12.33 -11.45
C LEU A 120 -1.06 -11.54 -10.78
N THR A 121 -1.60 -12.05 -9.67
CA THR A 121 -2.67 -11.35 -8.94
C THR A 121 -2.19 -10.11 -8.20
N ARG A 122 -0.92 -10.05 -7.74
CA ARG A 122 -0.33 -8.85 -7.13
C ARG A 122 -0.05 -7.75 -8.14
N LEU A 123 0.35 -8.14 -9.35
CA LEU A 123 0.53 -7.24 -10.48
C LEU A 123 -0.82 -6.75 -11.04
N SER A 124 -1.88 -7.53 -10.84
CA SER A 124 -3.23 -7.19 -11.26
C SER A 124 -3.91 -6.23 -10.26
N PRO A 125 -4.50 -5.12 -10.73
CA PRO A 125 -5.29 -4.23 -9.87
C PRO A 125 -6.67 -4.80 -9.51
N ALA A 126 -7.00 -6.02 -9.97
CA ALA A 126 -8.34 -6.59 -9.84
C ALA A 126 -8.71 -6.98 -8.40
N PHE A 127 -7.72 -7.10 -7.50
CA PHE A 127 -7.91 -7.65 -6.16
C PHE A 127 -7.44 -6.69 -5.07
N PRO A 128 -8.23 -6.48 -4.00
CA PRO A 128 -7.78 -5.70 -2.86
C PRO A 128 -6.69 -6.45 -2.09
N PHE A 129 -5.54 -5.79 -1.91
CA PHE A 129 -4.32 -6.37 -1.32
C PHE A 129 -4.57 -7.17 -0.03
N SER A 130 -5.24 -6.56 0.94
CA SER A 130 -5.36 -7.15 2.28
C SER A 130 -6.28 -8.37 2.32
N VAL A 131 -7.38 -8.36 1.55
CA VAL A 131 -8.30 -9.52 1.48
C VAL A 131 -7.64 -10.68 0.73
N LEU A 132 -6.84 -10.37 -0.28
CA LEU A 132 -6.10 -11.37 -1.04
C LEU A 132 -5.09 -12.13 -0.15
N ASN A 133 -4.49 -11.48 0.86
CA ASN A 133 -3.62 -12.13 1.84
C ASN A 133 -4.33 -13.27 2.58
N LEU A 134 -5.58 -13.06 2.99
CA LEU A 134 -6.40 -14.08 3.64
C LEU A 134 -6.79 -15.20 2.68
N ALA A 135 -7.14 -14.86 1.43
CA ALA A 135 -7.45 -15.84 0.40
C ALA A 135 -6.31 -16.84 0.22
N TYR A 136 -5.07 -16.33 0.16
CA TYR A 136 -3.88 -17.17 0.08
C TYR A 136 -3.68 -18.05 1.31
N GLY A 137 -3.96 -17.54 2.51
CA GLY A 137 -3.89 -18.31 3.75
C GLY A 137 -4.83 -19.52 3.78
N LEU A 138 -6.02 -19.40 3.17
CA LEU A 138 -6.99 -20.50 3.04
C LEU A 138 -6.66 -21.50 1.92
N SER A 139 -5.85 -21.07 0.97
CA SER A 139 -5.49 -21.82 -0.22
C SER A 139 -4.30 -22.75 0.02
N GLU A 140 -3.97 -23.62 -0.96
CA GLU A 140 -2.81 -24.52 -0.88
C GLU A 140 -1.45 -23.85 -1.17
N VAL A 141 -1.42 -22.53 -1.43
CA VAL A 141 -0.17 -21.79 -1.69
C VAL A 141 0.80 -21.92 -0.50
N SER A 142 2.04 -22.32 -0.76
CA SER A 142 3.06 -22.42 0.28
C SER A 142 3.45 -21.03 0.81
N LEU A 143 3.86 -20.93 2.08
CA LEU A 143 4.35 -19.66 2.64
C LEU A 143 5.55 -19.14 1.83
N ARG A 144 6.42 -20.05 1.37
CA ARG A 144 7.58 -19.71 0.54
C ARG A 144 7.19 -19.03 -0.76
N ASP A 145 6.29 -19.64 -1.53
CA ASP A 145 5.83 -19.09 -2.81
C ASP A 145 5.11 -17.77 -2.61
N TYR A 146 4.34 -17.67 -1.53
CA TYR A 146 3.68 -16.43 -1.12
C TYR A 146 4.69 -15.32 -0.81
N SER A 147 5.70 -15.59 0.02
CA SER A 147 6.73 -14.62 0.40
C SER A 147 7.55 -14.14 -0.79
N ILE A 148 7.96 -15.03 -1.68
CA ILE A 148 8.67 -14.65 -2.92
C ILE A 148 7.76 -13.83 -3.83
N GLY A 149 6.49 -14.24 -3.96
CA GLY A 149 5.51 -13.55 -4.79
C GLY A 149 5.17 -12.13 -4.35
N LEU A 150 5.47 -11.75 -3.10
CA LEU A 150 5.28 -10.38 -2.62
C LEU A 150 6.14 -9.37 -3.36
N ILE A 151 7.24 -9.78 -4.02
CA ILE A 151 8.02 -8.91 -4.92
C ILE A 151 7.12 -8.24 -5.98
N GLY A 152 6.02 -8.90 -6.38
CA GLY A 152 5.03 -8.36 -7.30
C GLY A 152 4.33 -7.07 -6.82
N ILE A 153 4.44 -6.66 -5.56
CA ILE A 153 3.83 -5.40 -5.10
C ILE A 153 4.69 -4.17 -5.37
N LEU A 154 5.99 -4.35 -5.66
CA LEU A 154 6.94 -3.24 -5.80
C LEU A 154 6.49 -2.15 -6.79
N PRO A 155 6.01 -2.46 -8.00
CA PRO A 155 5.59 -1.42 -8.94
C PRO A 155 4.47 -0.54 -8.37
N GLY A 156 3.46 -1.16 -7.74
CA GLY A 156 2.36 -0.44 -7.11
C GLY A 156 2.81 0.36 -5.88
N THR A 157 3.68 -0.22 -5.05
CA THR A 157 4.26 0.47 -3.88
C THR A 157 5.01 1.72 -4.28
N ILE A 158 5.88 1.63 -5.30
CA ILE A 158 6.64 2.77 -5.83
C ILE A 158 5.70 3.83 -6.38
N LEU A 159 4.66 3.42 -7.11
CA LEU A 159 3.68 4.34 -7.67
C LEU A 159 2.96 5.15 -6.58
N PHE A 160 2.40 4.48 -5.57
CA PHE A 160 1.64 5.16 -4.52
C PHE A 160 2.53 6.00 -3.60
N CYS A 161 3.74 5.55 -3.29
CA CYS A 161 4.72 6.38 -2.59
C CYS A 161 5.13 7.60 -3.44
N GLY A 162 5.26 7.43 -4.76
CA GLY A 162 5.53 8.53 -5.69
C GLY A 162 4.42 9.57 -5.70
N PHE A 163 3.15 9.15 -5.76
CA PHE A 163 2.02 10.07 -5.63
C PHE A 163 1.99 10.77 -4.27
N GLY A 164 2.30 10.05 -3.20
CA GLY A 164 2.44 10.61 -1.86
C GLY A 164 3.50 11.71 -1.78
N ALA A 165 4.69 11.43 -2.32
CA ALA A 165 5.80 12.37 -2.36
C ALA A 165 5.43 13.63 -3.16
N LEU A 166 4.87 13.46 -4.36
CA LEU A 166 4.38 14.57 -5.17
C LEU A 166 3.31 15.40 -4.43
N ALA A 167 2.34 14.75 -3.78
CA ALA A 167 1.29 15.45 -3.06
C ALA A 167 1.83 16.24 -1.85
N GLY A 168 2.78 15.67 -1.11
CA GLY A 168 3.47 16.35 -0.02
C GLY A 168 4.23 17.59 -0.47
N ASP A 169 4.87 17.53 -1.64
CA ASP A 169 5.54 18.69 -2.25
C ASP A 169 4.54 19.70 -2.84
N VAL A 170 3.41 19.26 -3.39
CA VAL A 170 2.34 20.15 -3.89
C VAL A 170 1.65 20.90 -2.74
N ALA A 171 1.63 20.38 -1.52
CA ALA A 171 1.25 21.21 -0.36
C ALA A 171 2.23 22.39 -0.14
N ARG A 172 3.45 22.29 -0.68
CA ARG A 172 4.49 23.34 -0.70
C ARG A 172 4.59 24.04 -2.06
N PHE A 173 3.55 23.99 -2.89
CA PHE A 173 3.53 24.59 -4.23
C PHE A 173 3.80 26.11 -4.23
N GLY A 174 3.66 26.79 -3.08
CA GLY A 174 4.11 28.16 -2.88
C GLY A 174 5.60 28.38 -3.19
N ASP A 175 6.45 27.37 -2.95
CA ASP A 175 7.89 27.42 -3.25
C ASP A 175 8.18 27.32 -4.76
N VAL A 176 7.26 26.70 -5.52
CA VAL A 176 7.33 26.61 -6.98
C VAL A 176 6.93 27.93 -7.62
N LEU A 177 5.83 28.51 -7.13
CA LEU A 177 5.32 29.80 -7.61
C LEU A 177 6.23 30.97 -7.23
N SER A 178 6.99 30.86 -6.14
CA SER A 178 8.00 31.85 -5.75
C SER A 178 9.28 31.80 -6.59
N GLY A 179 9.37 30.84 -7.54
CA GLY A 179 10.54 30.65 -8.40
C GLY A 179 11.76 30.08 -7.67
N GLN A 180 11.60 29.64 -6.42
CA GLN A 180 12.69 29.00 -5.65
C GLN A 180 12.80 27.51 -5.89
N ALA A 181 11.82 26.90 -6.55
CA ALA A 181 11.88 25.50 -6.92
C ALA A 181 12.84 25.26 -8.08
N ASP A 182 13.79 24.34 -7.88
CA ASP A 182 14.64 23.84 -8.95
C ASP A 182 13.79 23.11 -10.02
N PRO A 183 13.72 23.63 -11.27
CA PRO A 183 12.91 23.04 -12.33
C PRO A 183 13.34 21.61 -12.69
N ALA A 184 14.63 21.29 -12.51
CA ALA A 184 15.15 19.95 -12.82
C ALA A 184 14.60 18.90 -11.84
N THR A 185 14.58 19.21 -10.55
CA THR A 185 14.01 18.34 -9.51
C THR A 185 12.52 18.04 -9.75
N TRP A 186 11.72 19.06 -10.09
CA TRP A 186 10.30 18.87 -10.37
C TRP A 186 10.04 18.08 -11.65
N THR A 187 10.80 18.38 -12.70
CA THR A 187 10.72 17.62 -13.96
C THR A 187 11.03 16.15 -13.71
N LEU A 188 12.11 15.85 -12.98
CA LEU A 188 12.50 14.47 -12.67
C LEU A 188 11.44 13.74 -11.84
N ARG A 189 10.81 14.40 -10.85
CA ARG A 189 9.75 13.80 -10.04
C ARG A 189 8.49 13.49 -10.86
N ILE A 190 8.05 14.43 -11.69
CA ILE A 190 6.88 14.24 -12.56
C ILE A 190 7.15 13.13 -13.57
N VAL A 191 8.30 13.18 -14.27
CA VAL A 191 8.69 12.14 -15.24
C VAL A 191 8.82 10.78 -14.57
N GLY A 192 9.40 10.70 -13.37
CA GLY A 192 9.53 9.45 -12.61
C GLY A 192 8.18 8.82 -12.25
N VAL A 193 7.22 9.63 -11.79
CA VAL A 193 5.86 9.13 -11.50
C VAL A 193 5.14 8.72 -12.77
N LEU A 194 5.22 9.51 -13.86
CA LEU A 194 4.63 9.14 -15.15
C LEU A 194 5.22 7.83 -15.69
N ALA A 195 6.53 7.66 -15.62
CA ALA A 195 7.20 6.42 -16.01
C ALA A 195 6.69 5.23 -15.18
N THR A 196 6.49 5.42 -13.87
CA THR A 196 5.98 4.37 -12.99
C THR A 196 4.51 4.03 -13.30
N VAL A 197 3.67 5.03 -13.60
CA VAL A 197 2.28 4.81 -14.07
C VAL A 197 2.29 3.94 -15.32
N VAL A 198 3.14 4.26 -16.30
CA VAL A 198 3.25 3.48 -17.55
C VAL A 198 3.67 2.04 -17.23
N VAL A 199 4.70 1.84 -16.40
CA VAL A 199 5.15 0.50 -16.00
C VAL A 199 4.04 -0.29 -15.30
N VAL A 200 3.37 0.30 -14.30
CA VAL A 200 2.27 -0.36 -13.58
C VAL A 200 1.12 -0.71 -14.52
N TRP A 201 0.78 0.19 -15.45
CA TRP A 201 -0.27 -0.05 -16.44
C TRP A 201 0.09 -1.20 -17.39
N LEU A 202 1.32 -1.20 -17.93
CA LEU A 202 1.80 -2.26 -18.84
C LEU A 202 1.86 -3.61 -18.13
N VAL A 203 2.40 -3.64 -16.91
CA VAL A 203 2.53 -4.86 -16.11
C VAL A 203 1.16 -5.38 -15.69
N GLY A 204 0.24 -4.50 -15.28
CA GLY A 204 -1.13 -4.85 -14.96
C GLY A 204 -1.91 -5.37 -16.17
N LEU A 205 -1.67 -4.80 -17.36
CA LEU A 205 -2.25 -5.27 -18.61
C LEU A 205 -1.71 -6.67 -18.98
N ALA A 206 -0.40 -6.87 -18.86
CA ALA A 206 0.23 -8.17 -19.11
C ALA A 206 -0.28 -9.24 -18.13
N ALA A 207 -0.38 -8.91 -16.85
CA ALA A 207 -0.91 -9.80 -15.82
C ALA A 207 -2.39 -10.15 -16.07
N LYS A 208 -3.21 -9.17 -16.46
CA LYS A 208 -4.61 -9.40 -16.80
C LYS A 208 -4.76 -10.36 -17.98
N ARG A 209 -3.97 -10.18 -19.04
CA ARG A 209 -3.98 -11.08 -20.22
C ARG A 209 -3.58 -12.50 -19.83
N ALA A 210 -2.48 -12.66 -19.08
CA ALA A 210 -2.01 -13.97 -18.64
C ALA A 210 -3.02 -14.73 -17.75
N LEU A 211 -3.81 -14.01 -16.94
CA LEU A 211 -4.88 -14.59 -16.13
C LEU A 211 -6.10 -15.02 -16.98
N GLN A 212 -6.38 -14.33 -18.10
CA GLN A 212 -7.49 -14.69 -19.00
C GLN A 212 -7.14 -15.90 -19.86
N ASP A 213 -5.89 -16.02 -20.31
CA ASP A 213 -5.42 -17.15 -21.13
C ASP A 213 -5.32 -18.47 -20.34
N SER A 214 -5.46 -18.42 -19.01
CA SER A 214 -5.41 -19.58 -18.12
C SER A 214 -6.78 -20.06 -17.61
N GLU A 215 -7.88 -19.39 -17.98
CA GLU A 215 -9.22 -19.95 -17.80
C GLU A 215 -9.48 -21.04 -18.86
N PRO A 216 -9.80 -22.30 -18.49
CA PRO A 216 -10.17 -23.32 -19.46
C PRO A 216 -11.39 -22.85 -20.25
N SER A 217 -11.31 -22.85 -21.57
CA SER A 217 -12.47 -22.65 -22.45
C SER A 217 -13.56 -23.64 -22.05
N SER A 218 -14.64 -23.11 -21.48
CA SER A 218 -15.85 -23.84 -21.10
C SER A 218 -16.51 -24.53 -22.28
#